data_AF-A0A2B7WW84-F1
#
_entry.id   AF-A0A2B7WW84-F1
#
_cell.length_a   1.000
_cell.length_b   1.000
_cell.length_c   1.000
_cell.angle_alpha   90.00
_cell.angle_beta   90.00
_cell.angle_gamma   90.00
#
_symmetry.space_group_name_H-M   'P 1'
#
loop_
_entity.id
_entity.type
_entity.pdbx_description
1 polymer ?
#
loop_
_entity_poly.entity_id
_entity_poly.type
_entity_poly.pdbx_seq_one_letter_code
_entity_poly.pdbx_strand_id
1 'polypeptide(L)'
;MPRTDEAEWWFNAVYDAVQQIPHGKVTSYGHIARLLGCPQRSRQVGICLKHLPSNAPGTDHFYHEQNVPWQRVINAKGMIPHRGPGSAARQATALQGEGVIVHSDAMGEFSVDLGRYGWFPDRLEGDESASEEEEEEEDGVEVENGEGRGNMM
;
A
#
# COMPACT_ATOMS: atom_id res chain seq x y z
N MET A 1 -26.88 -8.25 -2.22
CA MET A 1 -26.27 -9.52 -1.79
C MET A 1 -25.23 -9.20 -0.72
N PRO A 2 -25.15 -9.97 0.39
CA PRO A 2 -24.01 -9.89 1.29
C PRO A 2 -22.73 -10.19 0.51
N ARG A 3 -21.63 -9.51 0.83
CA ARG A 3 -20.32 -9.83 0.25
C ARG A 3 -19.94 -11.23 0.74
N THR A 4 -19.28 -12.02 -0.10
CA THR A 4 -18.64 -13.25 0.36
C THR A 4 -17.52 -12.90 1.33
N ASP A 5 -17.16 -13.80 2.25
CA ASP A 5 -16.09 -13.56 3.24
C ASP A 5 -14.77 -13.15 2.56
N GLU A 6 -14.45 -13.74 1.40
CA GLU A 6 -13.30 -13.36 0.57
C GLU A 6 -13.38 -11.90 0.09
N ALA A 7 -14.58 -11.45 -0.32
CA ALA A 7 -14.77 -10.09 -0.78
C ALA A 7 -14.68 -9.08 0.36
N GLU A 8 -15.15 -9.41 1.57
CA GLU A 8 -14.97 -8.54 2.73
C GLU A 8 -13.50 -8.42 3.13
N TRP A 9 -12.78 -9.55 3.17
CA TRP A 9 -11.34 -9.54 3.42
C TRP A 9 -10.59 -8.68 2.40
N TRP A 10 -10.89 -8.84 1.11
CA TRP A 10 -10.25 -8.05 0.05
C TRP A 10 -10.51 -6.55 0.19
N PHE A 11 -11.74 -6.16 0.56
CA PHE A 11 -12.07 -4.75 0.79
C PHE A 11 -11.26 -4.17 1.96
N ASN A 12 -11.21 -4.88 3.08
CA ASN A 12 -10.46 -4.44 4.26
C ASN A 12 -8.97 -4.33 3.96
N ALA A 13 -8.38 -5.34 3.30
CA ALA A 13 -6.97 -5.34 2.90
C ALA A 13 -6.63 -4.16 1.98
N VAL A 14 -7.53 -3.81 1.04
CA VAL A 14 -7.36 -2.62 0.19
C VAL A 14 -7.42 -1.33 1.02
N TYR A 15 -8.33 -1.22 1.99
CA TYR A 15 -8.45 -0.03 2.81
C TYR A 15 -7.23 0.16 3.72
N ASP A 16 -6.74 -0.90 4.35
CA ASP A 16 -5.51 -0.86 5.16
C ASP A 16 -4.30 -0.44 4.32
N ALA A 17 -4.11 -1.04 3.14
CA ALA A 17 -3.02 -0.69 2.25
C ALA A 17 -3.06 0.78 1.81
N VAL A 18 -4.26 1.34 1.63
CA VAL A 18 -4.45 2.75 1.23
C VAL A 18 -4.21 3.71 2.40
N GLN A 19 -4.50 3.32 3.63
CA GLN A 19 -4.17 4.12 4.82
C GLN A 19 -2.67 4.28 5.05
N GLN A 20 -1.87 3.32 4.61
CA GLN A 20 -0.40 3.40 4.70
C GLN A 20 0.22 4.44 3.75
N ILE A 21 -0.53 4.94 2.77
CA ILE A 21 0.00 5.95 1.85
C ILE A 21 0.23 7.25 2.64
N PRO A 22 1.45 7.79 2.72
CA PRO A 22 1.72 9.00 3.49
C PRO A 22 1.10 10.25 2.87
N HIS A 23 0.90 11.26 3.71
CA HIS A 23 0.33 12.54 3.29
C HIS A 23 1.19 13.22 2.21
N GLY A 24 0.54 13.75 1.17
CA GLY A 24 1.23 14.38 0.05
C GLY A 24 1.91 13.39 -0.89
N LYS A 25 1.65 12.09 -0.78
CA LYS A 25 2.09 11.07 -1.73
C LYS A 25 0.91 10.39 -2.40
N VAL A 26 1.18 9.81 -3.57
CA VAL A 26 0.20 9.12 -4.41
C VAL A 26 0.72 7.77 -4.85
N THR A 27 -0.18 6.83 -5.10
CA THR A 27 0.16 5.51 -5.63
C THR A 27 -0.81 5.11 -6.73
N SER A 28 -0.57 3.95 -7.35
CA SER A 28 -1.42 3.45 -8.44
C SER A 28 -2.30 2.27 -8.01
N TYR A 29 -3.46 2.11 -8.67
CA TYR A 29 -4.32 0.93 -8.48
C TYR A 29 -3.59 -0.40 -8.66
N GLY A 30 -2.67 -0.45 -9.64
CA GLY A 30 -1.85 -1.64 -9.90
C GLY A 30 -0.85 -1.89 -8.78
N HIS A 31 -0.31 -0.82 -8.18
CA HIS A 31 0.65 -0.94 -7.08
C HIS A 31 -0.01 -1.49 -5.82
N ILE A 32 -1.17 -0.96 -5.41
CA ILE A 32 -1.93 -1.52 -4.28
C ILE A 32 -2.27 -3.00 -4.52
N ALA A 33 -2.73 -3.33 -5.73
CA ALA A 33 -3.04 -4.71 -6.07
C ALA A 33 -1.81 -5.63 -6.00
N ARG A 34 -0.62 -5.13 -6.39
CA ARG A 34 0.66 -5.84 -6.27
C ARG A 34 1.08 -6.02 -4.81
N LEU A 35 0.93 -5.00 -3.98
CA LEU A 35 1.24 -5.05 -2.55
C LEU A 35 0.40 -6.10 -1.80
N LEU A 36 -0.84 -6.32 -2.25
CA LEU A 36 -1.73 -7.35 -1.73
C LEU A 36 -1.54 -8.73 -2.39
N GLY A 37 -0.45 -8.94 -3.13
CA GLY A 37 -0.14 -10.21 -3.81
C GLY A 37 -1.04 -10.54 -5.01
N CYS A 38 -1.90 -9.62 -5.44
CA CYS A 38 -2.91 -9.83 -6.48
C CYS A 38 -2.80 -8.79 -7.62
N PRO A 39 -1.69 -8.75 -8.39
CA PRO A 39 -1.43 -7.70 -9.39
C PRO A 39 -2.51 -7.58 -10.49
N GLN A 40 -3.24 -8.66 -10.76
CA GLN A 40 -4.32 -8.68 -11.76
C GLN A 40 -5.62 -8.01 -11.26
N ARG A 41 -5.77 -7.75 -9.96
CA ARG A 41 -6.99 -7.21 -9.32
C ARG A 41 -7.02 -5.68 -9.22
N SER A 42 -6.23 -4.95 -10.02
CA SER A 42 -6.18 -3.47 -10.02
C SER A 42 -7.54 -2.79 -10.22
N ARG A 43 -8.42 -3.35 -11.06
CA ARG A 43 -9.80 -2.86 -11.23
C ARG A 43 -10.64 -3.03 -9.96
N GLN A 44 -10.42 -4.12 -9.22
CA GLN A 44 -11.16 -4.39 -7.98
C GLN A 44 -10.78 -3.38 -6.89
N VAL A 45 -9.52 -2.95 -6.82
CA VAL A 45 -9.11 -1.84 -5.93
C VAL A 45 -9.95 -0.59 -6.19
N GLY A 46 -10.14 -0.22 -7.46
CA GLY A 46 -10.99 0.91 -7.83
C GLY A 46 -12.47 0.73 -7.43
N ILE A 47 -12.98 -0.51 -7.47
CA ILE A 47 -14.32 -0.86 -7.01
C ILE A 47 -14.42 -0.70 -5.48
N CYS A 48 -13.44 -1.19 -4.72
CA CYS A 48 -13.39 -1.05 -3.27
C CYS A 48 -13.45 0.43 -2.86
N LEU A 49 -12.64 1.29 -3.49
CA LEU A 49 -12.63 2.72 -3.20
C LEU A 49 -13.94 3.42 -3.62
N LYS A 50 -14.59 2.96 -4.69
CA LYS A 50 -15.91 3.48 -5.09
C LYS A 50 -17.00 3.17 -4.07
N HIS A 51 -16.87 2.06 -3.35
CA HIS A 51 -17.83 1.58 -2.37
C HIS A 51 -17.49 1.98 -0.93
N LEU A 52 -16.51 2.88 -0.72
CA LEU A 52 -16.26 3.48 0.58
C LEU A 52 -17.53 4.16 1.09
N PRO A 53 -18.02 3.80 2.29
CA PRO A 53 -19.17 4.47 2.85
C PRO A 53 -18.80 5.91 3.22
N SER A 54 -19.76 6.81 3.05
CA SER A 54 -19.67 8.16 3.59
C SER A 54 -19.83 8.08 5.11
N ASN A 55 -19.11 8.94 5.84
CA ASN A 55 -19.26 9.02 7.29
C ASN A 55 -20.57 9.77 7.61
N ALA A 56 -21.69 9.06 7.62
CA ALA A 56 -23.01 9.60 7.95
C ALA A 56 -23.29 9.47 9.46
N PRO A 57 -23.93 10.47 10.10
CA PRO A 57 -24.29 10.36 11.50
C PRO A 57 -25.22 9.15 11.72
N GLY A 58 -24.80 8.21 12.58
CA GLY A 58 -25.55 6.98 12.89
C GLY A 58 -25.07 5.72 12.17
N THR A 59 -24.04 5.80 11.32
CA THR A 59 -23.39 4.62 10.73
C THR A 59 -22.00 4.42 11.33
N ASP A 60 -21.80 3.35 12.08
CA ASP A 60 -20.50 3.00 12.69
C ASP A 60 -19.71 2.12 11.72
N HIS A 61 -19.15 2.74 10.68
CA HIS A 61 -18.28 2.06 9.72
C HIS A 61 -16.82 2.30 10.10
N PHE A 62 -16.06 1.24 10.39
CA PHE A 62 -14.63 1.34 10.70
C PHE A 62 -13.83 2.03 9.58
N TYR A 63 -14.08 1.65 8.32
CA TYR A 63 -13.53 2.31 7.14
C TYR A 63 -14.56 3.24 6.52
N HIS A 64 -14.18 4.51 6.29
CA HIS A 64 -15.02 5.53 5.68
C HIS A 64 -14.17 6.55 4.90
N GLU A 65 -14.82 7.38 4.08
CA GLU A 65 -14.15 8.34 3.18
C GLU A 65 -13.24 9.39 3.84
N GLN A 66 -13.35 9.58 5.17
CA GLN A 66 -12.50 10.52 5.92
C GLN A 66 -11.27 9.83 6.55
N ASN A 67 -11.36 8.53 6.78
CA ASN A 67 -10.28 7.71 7.35
C ASN A 67 -9.39 7.14 6.23
N VAL A 68 -9.99 6.66 5.14
CA VAL A 68 -9.27 6.05 4.02
C VAL A 68 -8.96 7.12 2.96
N PRO A 69 -7.68 7.45 2.69
CA PRO A 69 -7.29 8.53 1.78
C PRO A 69 -7.40 8.10 0.29
N TRP A 70 -8.63 7.83 -0.15
CA TRP A 70 -8.93 7.34 -1.49
C TRP A 70 -8.41 8.26 -2.61
N GLN A 71 -8.27 9.57 -2.34
CA GLN A 71 -7.75 10.55 -3.30
C GLN A 71 -6.29 10.27 -3.70
N ARG A 72 -5.52 9.56 -2.87
CA ARG A 72 -4.10 9.25 -3.12
C ARG A 72 -3.90 8.13 -4.14
N VAL A 73 -4.96 7.44 -4.57
CA VAL A 73 -4.87 6.34 -5.54
C VAL A 73 -5.28 6.81 -6.94
N ILE A 74 -4.32 6.81 -7.87
CA ILE A 74 -4.48 7.29 -9.24
C ILE A 74 -4.11 6.22 -10.28
N ASN A 75 -4.22 6.53 -11.56
CA ASN A 75 -3.83 5.61 -12.62
C ASN A 75 -2.30 5.46 -12.69
N ALA A 76 -1.80 4.33 -13.20
CA ALA A 76 -0.37 4.07 -13.40
C ALA A 76 0.34 5.09 -14.32
N LYS A 77 -0.43 5.84 -15.12
CA LYS A 77 0.07 6.95 -15.94
C LYS A 77 0.19 8.28 -15.17
N GLY A 78 -0.12 8.30 -13.88
CA GLY A 78 -0.18 9.54 -13.09
C GLY A 78 -1.45 10.36 -13.32
N MET A 79 -2.43 9.85 -14.07
CA MET A 79 -3.67 10.57 -14.38
C MET A 79 -4.76 10.29 -13.33
N ILE A 80 -5.53 11.32 -13.00
CA ILE A 80 -6.69 11.24 -12.12
C ILE A 80 -7.88 10.71 -12.94
N PRO A 81 -8.48 9.57 -12.57
CA PRO A 81 -9.55 8.96 -13.35
C PRO A 81 -10.83 9.81 -13.32
N HIS A 82 -11.39 10.09 -14.49
CA HIS A 82 -12.70 10.71 -14.62
C HIS A 82 -13.81 9.67 -14.42
N ARG A 83 -14.54 9.75 -13.30
CA ARG A 83 -15.60 8.80 -12.92
C ARG A 83 -17.02 9.37 -13.00
N GLY A 84 -17.14 10.58 -13.51
CA GLY A 84 -18.38 11.35 -13.57
C GLY A 84 -18.12 12.84 -13.36
N PRO A 85 -19.15 13.68 -13.56
CA PRO A 85 -19.03 15.13 -13.48
C PRO A 85 -18.40 15.56 -12.15
N GLY A 86 -17.32 16.35 -12.21
CA GLY A 86 -16.64 16.91 -11.03
C GLY A 86 -15.83 15.92 -10.18
N SER A 87 -15.86 14.61 -10.47
CA SER A 87 -15.12 13.60 -9.67
C SER A 87 -13.61 13.81 -9.70
N ALA A 88 -13.03 14.00 -10.89
CA ALA A 88 -11.60 14.24 -11.06
C ALA A 88 -11.18 15.58 -10.43
N ALA A 89 -12.02 16.61 -10.51
CA ALA A 89 -11.78 17.90 -9.87
C ALA A 89 -11.79 17.78 -8.34
N ARG A 90 -12.75 17.06 -7.74
CA ARG A 90 -12.79 16.81 -6.29
C ARG A 90 -11.52 16.09 -5.83
N GLN A 91 -11.08 15.07 -6.58
CA GLN A 91 -9.84 14.35 -6.26
C GLN A 91 -8.61 15.26 -6.41
N ALA A 92 -8.56 16.09 -7.46
CA ALA A 92 -7.49 17.06 -7.65
C ALA A 92 -7.42 18.08 -6.52
N THR A 93 -8.55 18.67 -6.11
CA THR A 93 -8.62 19.60 -4.98
C THR A 93 -8.15 18.95 -3.67
N ALA A 94 -8.55 17.71 -3.41
CA ALA A 94 -8.11 16.98 -2.22
C ALA A 94 -6.59 16.77 -2.23
N LEU A 95 -6.02 16.35 -3.37
CA LEU A 95 -4.57 16.18 -3.53
C LEU A 95 -3.80 17.51 -3.39
N GLN A 96 -4.32 18.58 -3.97
CA GLN A 96 -3.75 19.93 -3.83
C GLN A 96 -3.77 20.41 -2.37
N GLY A 97 -4.83 20.09 -1.63
CA GLY A 97 -4.91 20.34 -0.18
C GLY A 97 -3.82 19.65 0.63
N GLU A 98 -3.28 18.54 0.12
CA GLU A 98 -2.16 17.81 0.71
C GLU A 98 -0.77 18.32 0.24
N GLY A 99 -0.72 19.33 -0.62
CA GLY A 99 0.53 19.85 -1.20
C GLY A 99 1.02 19.11 -2.45
N VAL A 100 0.17 18.27 -3.06
CA VAL A 100 0.47 17.61 -4.33
C VAL A 100 0.18 18.56 -5.48
N ILE A 101 1.16 18.77 -6.35
CA ILE A 101 0.97 19.58 -7.57
C ILE A 101 0.23 18.73 -8.60
N VAL A 102 -0.97 19.18 -8.97
CA VAL A 102 -1.79 18.58 -10.02
C VAL A 102 -1.72 19.48 -11.26
N HIS A 103 -1.34 18.90 -12.39
CA HIS A 103 -1.33 19.55 -13.69
C HIS A 103 -2.66 19.30 -14.40
N SER A 104 -3.20 20.34 -15.04
CA SER A 104 -4.37 20.24 -15.92
C SER A 104 -3.96 20.47 -17.37
N ASP A 105 -4.37 19.61 -18.29
CA ASP A 105 -4.16 19.82 -19.71
C ASP A 105 -5.32 20.57 -20.39
N ALA A 106 -5.18 20.85 -21.70
CA ALA A 106 -6.19 21.53 -22.49
C ALA A 106 -7.47 20.70 -22.72
N MET A 107 -7.42 19.39 -22.46
CA MET A 107 -8.57 18.47 -22.53
C MET A 107 -9.32 18.40 -21.19
N GLY A 108 -8.80 19.05 -20.14
CA GLY A 108 -9.36 19.01 -18.80
C GLY A 108 -9.01 17.72 -18.04
N GLU A 109 -7.99 16.98 -18.48
CA GLU A 109 -7.43 15.86 -17.73
C GLU A 109 -6.47 16.36 -16.65
N PHE A 110 -6.55 15.76 -15.47
CA PHE A 110 -5.67 16.07 -14.35
C PHE A 110 -4.60 14.99 -14.22
N SER A 111 -3.36 15.40 -14.02
CA SER A 111 -2.23 14.50 -13.85
C SER A 111 -1.30 14.94 -12.71
N VAL A 112 -0.60 13.96 -12.14
CA VAL A 112 0.37 14.13 -11.05
C VAL A 112 1.67 13.46 -11.46
N ASP A 113 2.77 14.11 -11.15
CA ASP A 113 4.10 13.55 -11.34
C ASP A 113 4.37 12.42 -10.33
N LEU A 114 4.28 11.18 -10.80
CA LEU A 114 4.58 9.98 -10.02
C LEU A 114 6.06 9.87 -9.63
N GLY A 115 6.99 10.51 -10.34
CA GLY A 115 8.40 10.51 -9.95
C GLY A 115 8.64 11.33 -8.68
N ARG A 116 7.90 12.44 -8.52
CA ARG A 116 8.00 13.32 -7.35
C ARG A 116 7.13 12.89 -6.18
N TYR A 117 5.89 12.51 -6.47
CA TYR A 117 4.86 12.24 -5.47
C TYR A 117 4.56 10.74 -5.31
N GLY A 118 5.16 9.88 -6.13
CA GLY A 118 4.96 8.44 -6.05
C GLY A 118 5.36 7.85 -4.71
N TRP A 119 4.52 6.95 -4.22
CA TRP A 119 4.78 6.04 -3.11
C TRP A 119 4.64 4.61 -3.64
N PHE A 120 5.80 3.98 -3.82
CA PHE A 120 5.94 2.65 -4.42
C PHE A 120 6.88 1.77 -3.58
N PRO A 121 6.51 1.45 -2.32
CA PRO A 121 7.29 0.50 -1.54
C PRO A 121 7.19 -0.90 -2.14
N ASP A 122 8.17 -1.76 -1.85
CA ASP A 122 8.13 -3.17 -2.25
C ASP A 122 7.23 -4.02 -1.34
N ARG A 123 7.03 -3.62 -0.08
CA ARG A 123 6.20 -4.30 0.93
C ARG A 123 5.47 -3.28 1.81
N LEU A 124 4.31 -3.66 2.35
CA LEU A 124 3.56 -2.85 3.33
C LEU A 124 4.19 -3.01 4.73
N GLU A 125 4.22 -1.94 5.51
CA GLU A 125 4.67 -1.98 6.91
C GLU A 125 3.59 -2.72 7.74
N GLY A 126 3.98 -3.82 8.41
CA GLY A 126 3.06 -4.72 9.12
C GLY A 126 3.06 -6.17 8.61
N ASP A 127 3.81 -6.46 7.54
CA ASP A 127 4.05 -7.82 7.07
C ASP A 127 5.27 -8.43 7.80
N GLU A 128 5.16 -8.56 9.13
CA GLU A 128 6.14 -9.25 10.01
C GLU A 128 6.02 -10.78 9.87
N SER A 129 6.06 -11.27 8.63
CA SER A 129 6.05 -12.70 8.32
C SER A 129 6.80 -12.92 7.00
N ALA A 130 8.11 -12.73 6.99
CA ALA A 130 9.09 -13.45 6.16
C ALA A 130 10.36 -12.61 6.03
N SER A 131 11.23 -12.69 7.04
CA SER A 131 12.68 -12.50 6.92
C SER A 131 13.34 -12.87 8.25
N GLU A 132 13.38 -14.17 8.58
CA GLU A 132 14.27 -14.72 9.62
C GLU A 132 14.90 -16.03 9.16
N GLU A 133 15.33 -16.14 7.91
CA GLU A 133 16.34 -17.11 7.46
C GLU A 133 17.08 -16.36 6.33
N GLU A 134 18.36 -16.00 6.42
CA GLU A 134 19.57 -16.82 6.38
C GLU A 134 20.79 -15.93 6.79
N GLU A 135 21.82 -16.53 7.41
CA GLU A 135 23.24 -16.11 7.59
C GLU A 135 23.72 -16.55 9.00
N GLU A 136 24.68 -17.46 9.26
CA GLU A 136 25.73 -18.14 8.47
C GLU A 136 26.10 -19.50 9.12
N GLU A 137 26.32 -20.55 8.31
CA GLU A 137 27.20 -21.69 8.65
C GLU A 137 28.63 -21.39 8.16
N GLU A 138 29.62 -21.74 9.00
CA GLU A 138 31.12 -21.82 8.86
C GLU A 138 31.78 -20.99 9.98
N ASP A 139 32.80 -21.42 10.73
CA ASP A 139 33.92 -22.34 10.53
C ASP A 139 34.45 -22.69 11.96
N GLY A 140 34.85 -23.92 12.31
CA GLY A 140 36.28 -24.24 12.25
C GLY A 140 36.92 -24.59 13.62
N VAL A 141 37.09 -25.90 13.86
CA VAL A 141 38.23 -26.57 14.55
C VAL A 141 38.65 -26.11 15.96
N GLU A 142 38.31 -26.91 16.99
CA GLU A 142 39.13 -27.02 18.21
C GLU A 142 40.02 -28.27 18.18
N VAL A 143 41.33 -28.03 18.24
CA VAL A 143 42.42 -28.99 18.31
C VAL A 143 42.66 -29.43 19.76
N GLU A 144 42.32 -30.67 20.11
CA GLU A 144 42.82 -31.30 21.34
C GLU A 144 44.11 -32.08 21.05
N ASN A 145 45.26 -31.39 21.13
CA ASN A 145 46.55 -32.04 21.31
C ASN A 145 46.80 -32.21 22.81
N GLY A 146 46.93 -33.48 23.23
CA GLY A 146 47.27 -33.84 24.60
C GLY A 146 48.68 -33.43 24.99
N GLU A 147 48.81 -32.93 26.21
CA GLU A 147 50.09 -32.86 26.91
C GLU A 147 50.01 -33.65 28.21
N GLY A 148 50.77 -34.74 28.26
CA GLY A 148 50.97 -35.56 29.44
C GLY A 148 51.83 -34.85 30.49
N ARG A 149 51.35 -34.88 31.74
CA ARG A 149 52.10 -34.75 33.00
C ARG A 149 51.29 -35.55 34.03
N GLY A 150 51.79 -36.46 34.84
CA GLY A 150 53.11 -36.97 35.14
C GLY A 150 52.94 -38.13 36.14
N ASN A 151 53.95 -38.99 36.18
CA ASN A 151 54.07 -40.21 36.97
C ASN A 151 54.16 -39.95 38.50
N MET A 152 53.38 -40.70 39.31
CA MET A 152 53.56 -41.02 40.75
C MET A 152 52.45 -42.04 41.09
N MET A 153 52.64 -43.31 41.44
CA MET A 153 53.64 -44.04 42.23
C MET A 153 53.81 -45.46 41.70
#